data_AF-A0A1A9Z189-F1
#
_entry.id   AF-A0A1A9Z189-F1
#
_cell.length_a   1.000
_cell.length_b   1.000
_cell.length_c   1.000
_cell.angle_alpha   90.00
_cell.angle_beta   90.00
_cell.angle_gamma   90.00
#
_symmetry.space_group_name_H-M   'P 1'
#
loop_
_entity.id
_entity.type
_entity.pdbx_description
1 polymer ?
#
loop_
_entity_poly.entity_id
_entity_poly.type
_entity_poly.pdbx_seq_one_letter_code
_entity_poly.pdbx_strand_id
1 'polypeptide(L)'
;MLIAQKEASKDEPNIDDLFLVGTISSVLQMLKLPDGTVKVLVEGLSRASIISLKDNGDYFSAEANYFVITVSDNREQEVLVRAAINQFESYIKLNKKIPPEVLTSLNNINDPARLADTIAAHMPLKLSGKQAVLEMTSITERLEYLMAMMESEIDLLQIEKRIRNRVKKQMEKSQREYYLNEQMKAIQKELGEIEDTPDEHESLRIKIKSAKMPKEALKKIESELKKLKMMSPMSAEATVVRGYIDWMLSIPWHTRSKVKKNLIVAQNTLEEDHYGLKRVKDRILEYLAVQSRISKIKGPILCLMGPPGVGKTSLGKSIARATGRKYIRMALGGIRDEAEIRGHRRTYI
;
A
#
# COMPACT_ATOMS: atom_id res chain seq x y z
N MET A 1 -43.68 -32.15 1.72
CA MET A 1 -42.26 -32.33 1.30
C MET A 1 -41.68 -30.95 1.06
N LEU A 2 -40.45 -30.71 1.50
CA LEU A 2 -39.73 -29.45 1.31
C LEU A 2 -38.71 -29.65 0.19
N ILE A 3 -38.75 -28.77 -0.80
CA ILE A 3 -37.88 -28.78 -1.97
C ILE A 3 -37.28 -27.39 -2.09
N ALA A 4 -35.98 -27.32 -2.35
CA ALA A 4 -35.34 -26.05 -2.62
C ALA A 4 -35.59 -25.60 -4.07
N GLN A 5 -35.77 -24.30 -4.26
CA GLN A 5 -35.68 -23.66 -5.57
C GLN A 5 -34.21 -23.41 -5.93
N LYS A 6 -33.86 -23.51 -7.21
CA LYS A 6 -32.50 -23.27 -7.73
C LYS A 6 -32.07 -21.81 -7.54
N GLU A 7 -32.99 -20.87 -7.74
CA GLU A 7 -32.75 -19.43 -7.59
C GLU A 7 -33.65 -18.84 -6.51
N ALA A 8 -33.06 -18.40 -5.39
CA ALA A 8 -33.80 -17.84 -4.26
C ALA A 8 -34.53 -16.50 -4.56
N SER A 9 -34.15 -15.82 -5.64
CA SER A 9 -34.71 -14.52 -6.04
C SER A 9 -35.97 -14.61 -6.91
N LYS A 10 -36.36 -15.82 -7.31
CA LYS A 10 -37.54 -16.04 -8.12
C LYS A 10 -38.73 -16.31 -7.20
N ASP A 11 -39.66 -15.36 -7.13
CA ASP A 11 -40.83 -15.44 -6.24
C ASP A 11 -41.85 -16.49 -6.73
N GLU A 12 -41.99 -16.65 -8.04
CA GLU A 12 -42.86 -17.65 -8.69
C GLU A 12 -41.99 -18.67 -9.45
N PRO A 13 -41.51 -19.73 -8.78
CA PRO A 13 -40.72 -20.78 -9.42
C PRO A 13 -41.61 -21.69 -10.29
N ASN A 14 -41.16 -22.00 -11.50
CA ASN A 14 -41.74 -23.05 -12.33
C ASN A 14 -41.18 -24.42 -11.93
N ILE A 15 -41.76 -25.50 -12.50
CA ILE A 15 -41.33 -26.89 -12.29
C ILE A 15 -39.82 -27.07 -12.53
N ASP A 16 -39.27 -26.44 -13.57
CA ASP A 16 -37.85 -26.55 -13.94
C ASP A 16 -36.91 -25.81 -12.98
N ASP A 17 -37.44 -24.90 -12.16
CA ASP A 17 -36.67 -24.13 -11.19
C ASP A 17 -36.50 -24.86 -9.86
N LEU A 18 -37.13 -26.02 -9.68
CA LEU A 18 -37.07 -26.81 -8.46
C LEU A 18 -36.03 -27.94 -8.57
N PHE A 19 -35.47 -28.34 -7.44
CA PHE A 19 -34.66 -29.54 -7.38
C PHE A 19 -35.53 -30.80 -7.33
N LEU A 20 -35.00 -31.92 -7.84
CA LEU A 20 -35.70 -33.20 -7.90
C LEU A 20 -35.65 -33.99 -6.59
N VAL A 21 -34.66 -33.69 -5.73
CA VAL A 21 -34.52 -34.33 -4.42
C VAL A 21 -34.87 -33.33 -3.34
N GLY A 22 -35.75 -33.74 -2.43
CA GLY A 22 -36.17 -32.95 -1.28
C GLY A 22 -36.31 -33.78 -0.02
N THR A 23 -36.90 -33.17 1.00
CA THR A 23 -37.06 -33.78 2.32
C THR A 23 -38.53 -33.91 2.66
N ILE A 24 -38.98 -35.12 2.97
CA ILE A 24 -40.26 -35.36 3.63
C ILE A 24 -40.14 -34.79 5.04
N SER A 25 -41.02 -33.86 5.39
CA SER A 25 -40.98 -33.15 6.65
C SER A 25 -42.35 -33.15 7.32
N SER A 26 -42.34 -33.24 8.65
CA SER A 26 -43.52 -33.03 9.48
C SER A 26 -43.63 -31.57 9.92
N VAL A 27 -44.84 -31.04 9.99
CA VAL A 27 -45.09 -29.69 10.52
C VAL A 27 -45.29 -29.81 12.03
N LEU A 28 -44.35 -29.26 12.80
CA LEU A 28 -44.40 -29.30 14.26
C LEU A 28 -45.28 -28.17 14.82
N GLN A 29 -45.13 -26.96 14.29
CA GLN A 29 -45.82 -25.78 14.81
C GLN A 29 -46.05 -24.74 13.71
N MET A 30 -47.20 -24.06 13.76
CA MET A 30 -47.50 -22.89 12.94
C MET A 30 -47.80 -21.70 13.83
N LEU A 31 -47.16 -20.57 13.56
CA LEU A 31 -47.30 -19.35 14.34
C LEU A 31 -47.59 -18.19 13.40
N LYS A 32 -48.75 -17.55 13.58
CA LYS A 32 -49.13 -16.35 12.82
C LYS A 32 -48.52 -15.13 13.50
N LEU A 33 -47.70 -14.40 12.77
CA LEU A 33 -47.08 -13.17 13.25
C LEU A 33 -48.04 -11.98 13.04
N PRO A 34 -47.89 -10.88 13.81
CA PRO A 34 -48.78 -9.72 13.74
C PRO A 34 -48.76 -9.00 12.38
N ASP A 35 -47.70 -9.21 11.59
CA ASP A 35 -47.52 -8.68 10.23
C ASP A 35 -48.27 -9.48 9.15
N GLY A 36 -48.99 -10.54 9.54
CA GLY A 36 -49.74 -11.41 8.64
C GLY A 36 -48.92 -12.56 8.05
N THR A 37 -47.62 -12.66 8.37
CA THR A 37 -46.78 -13.79 7.92
C THR A 37 -46.99 -15.03 8.79
N VAL A 38 -46.85 -16.22 8.20
CA VAL A 38 -46.97 -17.50 8.92
C VAL A 38 -45.58 -18.11 9.06
N LYS A 39 -45.11 -18.23 10.29
CA LYS A 39 -43.88 -18.95 10.62
C LYS A 39 -44.20 -20.42 10.87
N VAL A 40 -43.68 -21.31 10.04
CA VAL A 40 -43.87 -22.76 10.16
C VAL A 40 -42.57 -23.39 10.65
N LEU A 41 -42.66 -24.16 11.73
CA LEU A 41 -41.56 -25.00 12.22
C LEU A 41 -41.75 -26.42 11.69
N VAL A 42 -40.72 -26.94 11.05
CA VAL A 42 -40.73 -28.22 10.33
C VAL A 42 -39.57 -29.10 10.77
N GLU A 43 -39.80 -30.41 10.84
CA GLU A 43 -38.77 -31.41 11.11
C GLU A 43 -38.61 -32.31 9.88
N GLY A 44 -37.38 -32.45 9.38
CA GLY A 44 -37.06 -33.36 8.28
C GLY A 44 -37.01 -34.80 8.76
N LEU A 45 -37.80 -35.68 8.13
CA LEU A 45 -37.89 -37.10 8.47
C LEU A 45 -37.02 -37.96 7.55
N SER A 46 -37.16 -37.80 6.24
CA SER A 46 -36.47 -38.64 5.26
C SER A 46 -36.32 -37.91 3.93
N ARG A 47 -35.29 -38.27 3.17
CA ARG A 47 -35.08 -37.77 1.81
C ARG A 47 -36.01 -38.49 0.83
N ALA A 48 -36.46 -37.80 -0.19
CA ALA A 48 -37.26 -38.37 -1.27
C ALA A 48 -36.89 -37.76 -2.62
N SER A 49 -36.96 -38.58 -3.68
CA SER A 49 -36.78 -38.14 -5.06
C SER A 49 -38.14 -38.04 -5.75
N ILE A 50 -38.33 -36.95 -6.48
CA ILE A 50 -39.54 -36.69 -7.26
C ILE A 50 -39.47 -37.47 -8.58
N ILE A 51 -40.54 -38.18 -8.90
CA ILE A 51 -40.74 -38.90 -10.16
C ILE A 51 -41.48 -37.99 -11.15
N SER A 52 -42.55 -37.36 -10.68
CA SER A 52 -43.37 -36.45 -11.48
C SER A 52 -43.82 -35.26 -10.63
N LEU A 53 -43.76 -34.06 -11.19
CA LEU A 53 -44.26 -32.83 -10.57
C LEU A 53 -45.35 -32.22 -11.47
N LYS A 54 -46.48 -31.86 -10.88
CA LYS A 54 -47.60 -31.21 -11.55
C LYS A 54 -47.96 -29.93 -10.81
N ASP A 55 -48.02 -28.85 -11.55
CA ASP A 55 -48.49 -27.56 -11.05
C ASP A 55 -50.01 -27.46 -11.28
N ASN A 56 -50.75 -27.30 -10.19
CA ASN A 56 -52.21 -27.13 -10.22
C ASN A 56 -52.63 -25.65 -10.05
N GLY A 57 -51.69 -24.70 -10.14
CA GLY A 57 -51.90 -23.27 -9.97
C GLY A 57 -51.76 -22.82 -8.51
N ASP A 58 -52.55 -23.40 -7.61
CA ASP A 58 -52.51 -23.03 -6.18
C ASP A 58 -51.41 -23.76 -5.39
N TYR A 59 -51.00 -24.93 -5.88
CA TYR A 59 -50.00 -25.79 -5.23
C TYR A 59 -49.36 -26.77 -6.22
N PHE A 60 -48.16 -27.21 -5.86
CA PHE A 60 -47.48 -28.31 -6.54
C PHE A 60 -47.92 -29.66 -5.96
N SER A 61 -48.24 -30.60 -6.84
CA SER A 61 -48.47 -32.01 -6.52
C SER A 61 -47.36 -32.86 -7.11
N ALA A 62 -46.78 -33.76 -6.31
CA ALA A 62 -45.64 -34.57 -6.73
C ALA A 62 -45.85 -36.05 -6.39
N GLU A 63 -45.46 -36.94 -7.29
CA GLU A 63 -45.21 -38.35 -6.98
C GLU A 63 -43.74 -38.51 -6.63
N ALA A 64 -43.44 -39.08 -5.46
CA ALA A 64 -42.07 -39.20 -4.96
C ALA A 64 -41.80 -40.59 -4.37
N ASN A 65 -40.56 -41.05 -4.52
CA ASN A 65 -40.05 -42.27 -3.89
C ASN A 65 -39.14 -41.93 -2.72
N TYR A 66 -39.10 -42.80 -1.71
CA TYR A 66 -38.09 -42.73 -0.67
C TYR A 66 -36.69 -42.83 -1.29
N PHE A 67 -35.78 -41.98 -0.82
CA PHE A 67 -34.43 -41.94 -1.33
C PHE A 67 -33.67 -43.20 -0.91
N VAL A 68 -33.14 -43.94 -1.88
CA VAL A 68 -32.39 -45.19 -1.62
C VAL A 68 -30.98 -44.84 -1.19
N ILE A 69 -30.61 -45.27 0.01
CA ILE A 69 -29.25 -45.13 0.55
C ILE A 69 -28.47 -46.39 0.21
N THR A 70 -27.30 -46.23 -0.42
CA THR A 70 -26.37 -47.34 -0.63
C THR A 70 -25.53 -47.51 0.63
N VAL A 71 -25.63 -48.68 1.27
CA VAL A 71 -24.82 -49.03 2.44
C VAL A 71 -23.47 -49.55 1.97
N SER A 72 -22.39 -48.89 2.40
CA SER A 72 -20.99 -49.23 2.09
C SER A 72 -20.43 -50.24 3.09
N ASP A 73 -19.16 -50.64 2.92
CA ASP A 73 -18.43 -51.47 3.90
C ASP A 73 -18.36 -50.77 5.27
N ASN A 74 -18.78 -51.49 6.31
CA ASN A 74 -19.02 -50.97 7.65
C ASN A 74 -17.70 -50.49 8.33
N ARG A 75 -16.56 -51.10 7.97
CA ARG A 75 -15.28 -50.81 8.64
C ARG A 75 -14.65 -49.48 8.21
N GLU A 76 -14.70 -49.15 6.93
CA GLU A 76 -14.22 -47.85 6.41
C GLU A 76 -15.09 -46.71 6.92
N GLN A 77 -16.40 -46.96 6.99
CA GLN A 77 -17.38 -45.98 7.46
C GLN A 77 -17.17 -45.58 8.92
N GLU A 78 -16.85 -46.53 9.82
CA GLU A 78 -16.52 -46.21 11.22
C GLU A 78 -15.29 -45.29 11.36
N VAL A 79 -14.26 -45.51 10.55
CA VAL A 79 -13.04 -44.68 10.55
C VAL A 79 -13.36 -43.26 10.08
N LEU A 80 -14.14 -43.14 9.00
CA LEU A 80 -14.59 -41.86 8.47
C LEU A 80 -15.47 -41.09 9.44
N VAL A 81 -16.37 -41.76 10.16
CA VAL A 81 -17.20 -41.12 11.19
C VAL A 81 -16.34 -40.50 12.28
N ARG A 82 -15.34 -41.24 12.80
CA ARG A 82 -14.41 -40.70 13.81
C ARG A 82 -13.59 -39.53 13.26
N ALA A 83 -13.13 -39.62 12.03
CA ALA A 83 -12.38 -38.54 11.38
C ALA A 83 -13.24 -37.28 11.21
N ALA A 84 -14.48 -37.43 10.75
CA ALA A 84 -15.44 -36.34 10.58
C ALA A 84 -15.78 -35.65 11.91
N ILE A 85 -15.99 -36.41 13.00
CA ILE A 85 -16.22 -35.85 14.35
C ILE A 85 -15.00 -35.03 14.80
N ASN A 86 -13.79 -35.57 14.68
CA ASN A 86 -12.56 -34.87 15.09
C ASN A 86 -12.31 -33.60 14.28
N GLN A 87 -12.61 -33.62 12.98
CA GLN A 87 -12.49 -32.46 12.13
C GLN A 87 -13.56 -31.41 12.46
N PHE A 88 -14.80 -31.84 12.74
CA PHE A 88 -15.87 -30.96 13.17
C PHE A 88 -15.60 -30.32 14.54
N GLU A 89 -14.98 -31.04 15.47
CA GLU A 89 -14.49 -30.48 16.73
C GLU A 89 -13.48 -29.34 16.49
N SER A 90 -12.52 -29.57 15.59
CA SER A 90 -11.52 -28.56 15.21
C SER A 90 -12.18 -27.34 14.55
N TYR A 91 -13.22 -27.58 13.75
CA TYR A 91 -14.03 -26.52 13.14
C TYR A 91 -14.77 -25.67 14.18
N ILE A 92 -15.48 -26.29 15.14
CA ILE A 92 -16.21 -25.54 16.20
C ILE A 92 -15.25 -24.69 17.05
N LYS A 93 -14.06 -25.19 17.38
CA LYS A 93 -13.06 -24.43 18.15
C LYS A 93 -12.65 -23.11 17.45
N LEU A 94 -12.69 -23.08 16.13
CA LEU A 94 -12.43 -21.88 15.33
C LEU A 94 -13.69 -21.05 15.10
N ASN A 95 -14.83 -21.69 14.85
CA ASN A 95 -16.11 -21.05 14.60
C ASN A 95 -16.96 -20.93 15.88
N LYS A 96 -16.78 -19.81 16.59
CA LYS A 96 -17.50 -19.50 17.85
C LYS A 96 -19.02 -19.26 17.69
N LYS A 97 -19.59 -19.35 16.48
CA LYS A 97 -21.03 -19.19 16.26
C LYS A 97 -21.83 -20.45 16.64
N ILE A 98 -21.18 -21.61 16.63
CA ILE A 98 -21.81 -22.89 16.93
C ILE A 98 -21.62 -23.20 18.42
N PRO A 99 -22.69 -23.46 19.18
CA PRO A 99 -22.57 -23.87 20.58
C PRO A 99 -21.79 -25.18 20.72
N PRO A 100 -20.88 -25.31 21.70
CA PRO A 100 -20.12 -26.54 21.91
C PRO A 100 -21.00 -27.74 22.32
N GLU A 101 -22.22 -27.49 22.81
CA GLU A 101 -23.23 -28.51 23.15
C GLU A 101 -23.71 -29.32 21.93
N VAL A 102 -23.52 -28.80 20.71
CA VAL A 102 -23.80 -29.55 19.48
C VAL A 102 -22.84 -30.74 19.32
N LEU A 103 -21.60 -30.61 19.80
CA LEU A 103 -20.58 -31.66 19.71
C LEU A 103 -20.93 -32.86 20.58
N THR A 104 -21.41 -32.62 21.81
CA THR A 104 -21.84 -33.71 22.70
C THR A 104 -23.06 -34.44 22.13
N SER A 105 -23.96 -33.71 21.47
CA SER A 105 -25.12 -34.29 20.78
C SER A 105 -24.70 -35.15 19.59
N LEU A 106 -23.71 -34.72 18.80
CA LEU A 106 -23.16 -35.48 17.67
C LEU A 106 -22.47 -36.78 18.09
N ASN A 107 -21.74 -36.78 19.20
CA ASN A 107 -21.07 -37.97 19.72
C ASN A 107 -22.06 -39.09 20.14
N ASN A 108 -23.32 -38.74 20.40
CA ASN A 108 -24.36 -39.70 20.78
C ASN A 108 -25.13 -40.27 19.56
N ILE A 109 -24.85 -39.78 18.34
CA ILE A 109 -25.52 -40.25 17.12
C ILE A 109 -24.79 -41.48 16.57
N ASN A 110 -25.44 -42.65 16.67
CA ASN A 110 -24.89 -43.91 16.15
C ASN A 110 -25.10 -44.08 14.63
N ASP A 111 -26.05 -43.37 14.04
CA ASP A 111 -26.35 -43.46 12.60
C ASP A 111 -25.45 -42.49 11.80
N PRO A 112 -24.53 -43.00 10.95
CA PRO A 112 -23.64 -42.16 10.14
C PRO A 112 -24.39 -41.26 9.16
N ALA A 113 -25.57 -41.67 8.69
CA ALA A 113 -26.37 -40.86 7.79
C ALA A 113 -26.88 -39.60 8.50
N ARG A 114 -27.50 -39.77 9.67
CA ARG A 114 -27.95 -38.66 10.52
C ARG A 114 -26.81 -37.76 10.99
N LEU A 115 -25.63 -38.33 11.26
CA LEU A 115 -24.44 -37.56 11.62
C LEU A 115 -24.01 -36.63 10.49
N ALA A 116 -23.95 -37.12 9.26
CA ALA A 116 -23.64 -36.29 8.09
C ALA A 116 -24.66 -35.16 7.91
N ASP A 117 -25.95 -35.44 8.08
CA ASP A 117 -27.02 -34.44 7.96
C ASP A 117 -26.90 -33.36 9.04
N THR A 118 -26.52 -33.75 10.25
CA THR A 118 -26.35 -32.82 11.38
C THR A 118 -25.13 -31.92 11.17
N ILE A 119 -24.00 -32.47 10.72
CA ILE A 119 -22.82 -31.70 10.35
C ILE A 119 -23.16 -30.71 9.23
N ALA A 120 -23.82 -31.21 8.18
CA ALA A 120 -24.23 -30.38 7.05
C ALA A 120 -25.12 -29.23 7.50
N ALA A 121 -26.08 -29.44 8.42
CA ALA A 121 -26.97 -28.40 8.93
C ALA A 121 -26.22 -27.24 9.62
N HIS A 122 -25.18 -27.56 10.40
CA HIS A 122 -24.40 -26.57 11.15
C HIS A 122 -23.28 -25.90 10.32
N MET A 123 -22.99 -26.39 9.12
CA MET A 123 -22.03 -25.75 8.21
C MET A 123 -22.67 -24.68 7.32
N PRO A 124 -21.97 -23.56 7.06
CA PRO A 124 -22.42 -22.49 6.17
C PRO A 124 -22.18 -22.83 4.68
N LEU A 125 -22.75 -23.94 4.20
CA LEU A 125 -22.65 -24.34 2.80
C LEU A 125 -23.57 -23.48 1.92
N LYS A 126 -23.13 -23.19 0.69
CA LYS A 126 -23.99 -22.62 -0.35
C LYS A 126 -25.10 -23.61 -0.73
N LEU A 127 -26.20 -23.10 -1.29
CA LEU A 127 -27.35 -23.91 -1.71
C LEU A 127 -26.95 -25.11 -2.58
N SER A 128 -26.08 -24.90 -3.57
CA SER A 128 -25.58 -25.98 -4.43
C SER A 128 -24.86 -27.09 -3.65
N GLY A 129 -24.06 -26.73 -2.64
CA GLY A 129 -23.40 -27.68 -1.76
C GLY A 129 -24.36 -28.39 -0.82
N LYS A 130 -25.34 -27.69 -0.25
CA LYS A 130 -26.42 -28.29 0.57
C LYS A 130 -27.20 -29.32 -0.24
N GLN A 131 -27.55 -28.98 -1.48
CA GLN A 131 -28.29 -29.85 -2.36
C GLN A 131 -27.46 -31.06 -2.80
N ALA A 132 -26.18 -30.87 -3.14
CA ALA A 132 -25.28 -31.98 -3.47
C ALA A 132 -25.19 -33.01 -2.34
N VAL A 133 -25.10 -32.56 -1.08
CA VAL A 133 -25.12 -33.43 0.11
C VAL A 133 -26.45 -34.19 0.23
N LEU A 134 -27.56 -33.54 -0.13
CA LEU A 134 -28.90 -34.14 -0.11
C LEU A 134 -29.07 -35.21 -1.21
N GLU A 135 -28.46 -34.99 -2.37
CA GLU A 135 -28.50 -35.85 -3.56
C GLU A 135 -27.50 -37.03 -3.53
N MET A 136 -26.50 -37.00 -2.64
CA MET A 136 -25.55 -38.12 -2.49
C MET A 136 -26.21 -39.35 -1.87
N THR A 137 -26.13 -40.48 -2.60
CA THR A 137 -26.64 -41.79 -2.17
C THR A 137 -25.69 -42.51 -1.21
N SER A 138 -24.38 -42.38 -1.44
CA SER A 138 -23.33 -42.97 -0.60
C SER A 138 -23.07 -42.12 0.63
N ILE A 139 -23.14 -42.74 1.81
CA ILE A 139 -22.81 -42.06 3.08
C ILE A 139 -21.32 -41.73 3.13
N THR A 140 -20.48 -42.60 2.60
CA THR A 140 -19.02 -42.45 2.53
C THR A 140 -18.63 -41.20 1.75
N GLU A 141 -19.11 -41.10 0.50
CA GLU A 141 -18.83 -39.94 -0.37
C GLU A 141 -19.34 -38.64 0.25
N ARG A 142 -20.50 -38.72 0.92
CA ARG A 142 -21.10 -37.56 1.59
C ARG A 142 -20.27 -37.07 2.77
N LEU A 143 -19.75 -38.00 3.60
CA LEU A 143 -18.87 -37.65 4.70
C LEU A 143 -17.55 -37.06 4.18
N GLU A 144 -16.95 -37.66 3.15
CA GLU A 144 -15.73 -37.15 2.52
C GLU A 144 -15.93 -35.75 1.93
N TYR A 145 -17.05 -35.51 1.25
CA TYR A 145 -17.40 -34.19 0.74
C TYR A 145 -17.52 -33.16 1.86
N LEU A 146 -18.22 -33.48 2.95
CA LEU A 146 -18.33 -32.61 4.11
C LEU A 146 -16.97 -32.36 4.76
N MET A 147 -16.11 -33.37 4.87
CA MET A 147 -14.75 -33.24 5.38
C MET A 147 -13.89 -32.31 4.53
N ALA A 148 -13.97 -32.42 3.20
CA ALA A 148 -13.27 -31.51 2.29
C ALA A 148 -13.77 -30.06 2.45
N MET A 149 -15.08 -29.87 2.57
CA MET A 149 -15.65 -28.55 2.82
C MET A 149 -15.23 -27.98 4.18
N MET A 150 -15.21 -28.82 5.24
CA MET A 150 -14.75 -28.43 6.57
C MET A 150 -13.30 -27.96 6.53
N GLU A 151 -12.42 -28.68 5.83
CA GLU A 151 -11.00 -28.32 5.70
C GLU A 151 -10.83 -26.94 5.06
N SER A 152 -11.53 -26.71 3.94
CA SER A 152 -11.47 -25.42 3.24
C SER A 152 -11.93 -24.25 4.11
N GLU A 153 -12.94 -24.48 4.95
CA GLU A 153 -13.48 -23.46 5.85
C GLU A 153 -12.56 -23.23 7.06
N ILE A 154 -11.95 -24.30 7.60
CA ILE A 154 -10.92 -24.20 8.65
C ILE A 154 -9.75 -23.32 8.17
N ASP A 155 -9.26 -23.56 6.96
CA ASP A 155 -8.16 -22.77 6.37
C ASP A 155 -8.51 -21.29 6.23
N LEU A 156 -9.72 -20.99 5.74
CA LEU A 156 -10.23 -19.62 5.63
C LEU A 156 -10.27 -18.95 7.01
N LEU A 157 -10.85 -19.61 8.01
CA LEU A 157 -10.94 -19.08 9.38
C LEU A 157 -9.55 -18.84 10.01
N GLN A 158 -8.57 -19.70 9.71
CA GLN A 158 -7.19 -19.50 10.17
C GLN A 158 -6.52 -18.29 9.51
N ILE A 159 -6.75 -18.06 8.21
CA ILE A 159 -6.27 -16.87 7.49
C ILE A 159 -6.90 -15.62 8.10
N GLU A 160 -8.22 -15.60 8.30
CA GLU A 160 -8.92 -14.49 8.93
C GLU A 160 -8.37 -14.19 10.34
N LYS A 161 -8.13 -15.23 11.15
CA LYS A 161 -7.54 -15.09 12.48
C LYS A 161 -6.14 -14.47 12.42
N ARG A 162 -5.30 -14.88 11.46
CA ARG A 162 -3.96 -14.31 11.24
C ARG A 162 -4.04 -12.82 10.85
N ILE A 163 -4.94 -12.47 9.94
CA ILE A 163 -5.17 -11.08 9.51
C ILE A 163 -5.63 -10.24 10.70
N ARG A 164 -6.64 -10.71 11.45
CA ARG A 164 -7.17 -10.03 12.64
C ARG A 164 -6.08 -9.77 13.68
N ASN A 165 -5.22 -10.76 13.94
CA ASN A 165 -4.10 -10.60 14.86
C ASN A 165 -3.06 -9.57 14.38
N ARG A 166 -2.77 -9.53 13.07
CA ARG A 166 -1.86 -8.53 12.49
C ARG A 166 -2.44 -7.12 12.61
N VAL A 167 -3.72 -6.95 12.28
CA VAL A 167 -4.43 -5.67 12.42
C VAL A 167 -4.45 -5.21 13.88
N LYS A 168 -4.76 -6.12 14.81
CA LYS A 168 -4.76 -5.80 16.25
C LYS A 168 -3.38 -5.33 16.73
N LYS A 169 -2.31 -6.05 16.38
CA LYS A 169 -0.92 -5.65 16.73
C LYS A 169 -0.55 -4.29 16.14
N GLN A 170 -0.94 -4.02 14.90
CA GLN A 170 -0.68 -2.73 14.26
C GLN A 170 -1.45 -1.60 14.95
N MET A 171 -2.72 -1.84 15.29
CA MET A 171 -3.56 -0.85 15.98
C MET A 171 -3.03 -0.54 17.38
N GLU A 172 -2.64 -1.57 18.15
CA GLU A 172 -2.00 -1.40 19.46
C GLU A 172 -0.69 -0.61 19.36
N LYS A 173 0.12 -0.86 18.33
CA LYS A 173 1.35 -0.10 18.07
C LYS A 173 1.04 1.36 17.76
N SER A 174 0.09 1.64 16.86
CA SER A 174 -0.29 3.01 16.50
C SER A 174 -0.93 3.78 17.65
N GLN A 175 -1.78 3.13 18.46
CA GLN A 175 -2.33 3.74 19.67
C GLN A 175 -1.25 4.03 20.70
N ARG A 176 -0.29 3.11 20.90
CA ARG A 176 0.85 3.33 21.78
C ARG A 176 1.73 4.48 21.30
N GLU A 177 2.06 4.54 20.02
CA GLU A 177 2.84 5.65 19.42
C GLU A 177 2.10 6.98 19.55
N TYR A 178 0.79 7.01 19.29
CA TYR A 178 -0.03 8.21 19.48
C TYR A 178 -0.01 8.68 20.94
N TYR A 179 -0.25 7.76 21.88
CA TYR A 179 -0.24 8.06 23.31
C TYR A 179 1.13 8.56 23.78
N LEU A 180 2.23 7.90 23.38
CA LEU A 180 3.59 8.31 23.73
C LEU A 180 3.94 9.68 23.14
N ASN A 181 3.52 9.99 21.91
CA ASN A 181 3.74 11.30 21.31
C ASN A 181 2.96 12.40 22.04
N GLU A 182 1.71 12.16 22.41
CA GLU A 182 0.94 13.11 23.21
C GLU A 182 1.55 13.29 24.61
N GLN A 183 2.03 12.21 25.25
CA GLN A 183 2.79 12.32 26.50
C GLN A 183 4.08 13.13 26.32
N MET A 184 4.85 12.89 25.26
CA MET A 184 6.05 13.66 24.97
C MET A 184 5.75 15.14 24.75
N LYS A 185 4.68 15.49 24.03
CA LYS A 185 4.24 16.88 23.87
C LYS A 185 3.83 17.51 25.19
N ALA A 186 3.11 16.78 26.05
CA ALA A 186 2.73 17.24 27.37
C ALA A 186 3.96 17.48 28.27
N ILE A 187 4.90 16.52 28.28
CA ILE A 187 6.17 16.62 29.01
C ILE A 187 7.01 17.80 28.49
N GLN A 188 7.14 17.98 27.18
CA GLN A 188 7.84 19.11 26.57
C GLN A 188 7.20 20.46 26.93
N LYS A 189 5.86 20.49 27.00
CA LYS A 189 5.11 21.67 27.44
C LYS A 189 5.30 21.98 28.93
N GLU A 190 5.38 20.96 29.79
CA GLU A 190 5.64 21.12 31.22
C GLU A 190 7.11 21.44 31.54
N LEU A 191 8.06 20.94 30.74
CA LEU A 191 9.49 21.20 30.90
C LEU A 191 9.90 22.64 30.52
N GLY A 192 8.99 23.45 29.97
CA GLY A 192 9.22 24.89 29.75
C GLY A 192 10.34 25.24 28.76
N GLU A 193 10.94 24.25 28.09
CA GLU A 193 12.00 24.47 27.13
C GLU A 193 11.44 24.49 25.69
N ILE A 194 11.27 25.73 25.25
CA ILE A 194 11.41 26.23 23.88
C ILE A 194 10.11 26.33 23.06
N GLU A 195 9.35 27.39 23.34
CA GLU A 195 8.47 28.06 22.36
C GLU A 195 9.26 28.80 21.24
N ASP A 196 10.60 28.76 21.23
CA ASP A 196 11.44 29.63 20.37
C ASP A 196 12.35 28.90 19.36
N THR A 197 12.18 27.59 19.14
CA THR A 197 12.74 26.90 17.96
C THR A 197 11.63 26.83 16.93
N PRO A 198 11.61 27.73 15.92
CA PRO A 198 10.83 27.44 14.73
C PRO A 198 11.26 26.07 14.22
N ASP A 199 10.29 25.22 13.89
CA ASP A 199 10.53 23.90 13.33
C ASP A 199 11.59 24.05 12.21
N GLU A 200 12.83 23.66 12.51
CA GLU A 200 14.00 23.93 11.65
C GLU A 200 13.70 23.40 10.24
N HIS A 201 12.98 22.30 10.19
CA HIS A 201 12.45 21.67 9.01
C HIS A 201 11.50 22.55 8.19
N GLU A 202 10.57 23.26 8.82
CA GLU A 202 9.66 24.21 8.15
C GLU A 202 10.45 25.39 7.57
N SER A 203 11.41 25.92 8.34
CA SER A 203 12.29 27.02 7.88
C SER A 203 13.11 26.62 6.64
N LEU A 204 13.67 25.40 6.63
CA LEU A 204 14.42 24.85 5.51
C LEU A 204 13.52 24.61 4.31
N ARG A 205 12.29 24.13 4.53
CA ARG A 205 11.31 23.91 3.46
C ARG A 205 10.94 25.21 2.74
N ILE A 206 10.78 26.31 3.48
CA ILE A 206 10.51 27.63 2.92
C ILE A 206 11.70 28.10 2.06
N LYS A 207 12.94 27.96 2.56
CA LYS A 207 14.17 28.32 1.83
C LYS A 207 14.35 27.49 0.54
N ILE A 208 14.03 26.20 0.57
CA ILE A 208 14.12 25.32 -0.60
C ILE A 208 13.14 25.77 -1.69
N LYS A 209 11.91 26.13 -1.31
CA LYS A 209 10.91 26.64 -2.26
C LYS A 209 11.33 27.98 -2.86
N SER A 210 11.91 28.88 -2.07
CA SER A 210 12.34 30.20 -2.55
C SER A 210 13.57 30.16 -3.47
N ALA A 211 14.43 29.16 -3.32
CA ALA A 211 15.65 28.99 -4.12
C ALA A 211 15.41 28.71 -5.62
N LYS A 212 14.19 28.33 -6.03
CA LYS A 212 13.80 28.04 -7.44
C LYS A 212 14.76 27.07 -8.13
N MET A 213 15.01 25.93 -7.49
CA MET A 213 15.94 24.92 -8.00
C MET A 213 15.36 24.14 -9.20
N PRO A 214 16.22 23.58 -10.07
CA PRO A 214 15.80 22.63 -11.10
C PRO A 214 15.12 21.39 -10.50
N LYS A 215 14.26 20.72 -11.27
CA LYS A 215 13.47 19.56 -10.81
C LYS A 215 14.32 18.44 -10.21
N GLU A 216 15.48 18.15 -10.81
CA GLU A 216 16.39 17.11 -10.34
C GLU A 216 16.99 17.43 -8.96
N ALA A 217 17.46 18.67 -8.78
CA ALA A 217 18.01 19.15 -7.51
C ALA A 217 16.94 19.21 -6.42
N LEU A 218 15.75 19.71 -6.75
CA LEU A 218 14.62 19.82 -5.82
C LEU A 218 14.21 18.44 -5.31
N LYS A 219 14.03 17.46 -6.21
CA LYS A 219 13.68 16.07 -5.82
C LYS A 219 14.73 15.47 -4.89
N LYS A 220 16.01 15.72 -5.15
CA LYS A 220 17.11 15.21 -4.32
C LYS A 220 17.09 15.84 -2.93
N ILE A 221 16.96 17.16 -2.81
CA ILE A 221 16.93 17.84 -1.52
C ILE A 221 15.68 17.47 -0.71
N GLU A 222 14.51 17.37 -1.35
CA GLU A 222 13.30 16.90 -0.65
C GLU A 222 13.48 15.49 -0.07
N SER A 223 14.19 14.61 -0.77
CA SER A 223 14.50 13.27 -0.25
C SER A 223 15.45 13.32 0.95
N GLU A 224 16.43 14.22 0.94
CA GLU A 224 17.38 14.38 2.06
C GLU A 224 16.75 15.10 3.25
N LEU A 225 15.86 16.07 3.02
CA LEU A 225 15.08 16.74 4.07
C LEU A 225 14.11 15.78 4.78
N LYS A 226 13.50 14.85 4.04
CA LYS A 226 12.71 13.75 4.64
C LYS A 226 13.56 12.84 5.53
N LYS A 227 14.79 12.54 5.12
CA LYS A 227 15.73 11.74 5.93
C LYS A 227 16.13 12.49 7.20
N LEU A 228 16.42 13.79 7.10
CA LEU A 228 16.76 14.63 8.23
C LEU A 228 15.66 14.60 9.31
N LYS A 229 14.38 14.61 8.90
CA LYS A 229 13.23 14.52 9.83
C LYS A 229 13.19 13.22 10.64
N MET A 230 13.71 12.12 10.09
CA MET A 230 13.71 10.81 10.76
C MET A 230 14.93 10.61 11.66
N MET A 231 15.96 11.44 11.52
CA MET A 231 17.21 11.32 12.28
C MET A 231 17.14 12.12 13.58
N SER A 232 17.86 11.64 14.61
CA SER A 232 18.06 12.42 15.82
C SER A 232 18.92 13.67 15.52
N PRO A 233 18.56 14.85 16.03
CA PRO A 233 19.28 16.11 15.76
C PRO A 233 20.75 16.11 16.23
N MET A 234 21.12 15.20 17.15
CA MET A 234 22.49 15.05 17.67
C MET A 234 23.34 14.02 16.90
N SER A 235 22.77 13.36 15.87
CA SER A 235 23.51 12.36 15.08
C SER A 235 24.54 13.01 14.16
N ALA A 236 25.73 12.39 14.02
CA ALA A 236 26.74 12.80 13.05
C ALA A 236 26.21 12.79 11.61
N GLU A 237 25.30 11.87 11.28
CA GLU A 237 24.65 11.81 9.97
C GLU A 237 23.73 13.01 9.72
N ALA A 238 23.03 13.48 10.76
CA ALA A 238 22.17 14.66 10.66
C ALA A 238 23.00 15.91 10.35
N THR A 239 24.18 16.06 10.94
CA THR A 239 25.12 17.16 10.64
C THR A 239 25.58 17.16 9.19
N VAL A 240 25.93 15.99 8.64
CA VAL A 240 26.33 15.85 7.22
C VAL A 240 25.19 16.21 6.27
N VAL A 241 23.97 15.75 6.57
CA VAL A 241 22.78 16.04 5.75
C VAL A 241 22.42 17.53 5.83
N ARG A 242 22.48 18.14 7.02
CA ARG A 242 22.25 19.58 7.22
C ARG A 242 23.25 20.40 6.41
N GLY A 243 24.54 20.10 6.55
CA GLY A 243 25.59 20.76 5.76
C GLY A 243 25.36 20.63 4.25
N TYR A 244 24.93 19.45 3.78
CA TYR A 244 24.59 19.27 2.37
C TYR A 244 23.40 20.13 1.91
N ILE A 245 22.35 20.24 2.72
CA ILE A 245 21.18 21.09 2.42
C ILE A 245 21.62 22.57 2.37
N ASP A 246 22.46 23.02 3.30
CA ASP A 246 22.98 24.39 3.32
C ASP A 246 23.86 24.68 2.10
N TRP A 247 24.73 23.76 1.70
CA TRP A 247 25.51 23.86 0.47
C TRP A 247 24.59 24.01 -0.75
N MET A 248 23.54 23.17 -0.86
CA MET A 248 22.60 23.25 -1.97
C MET A 248 21.79 24.56 -1.98
N LEU A 249 21.49 25.13 -0.82
CA LEU A 249 20.79 26.42 -0.68
C LEU A 249 21.70 27.62 -1.03
N SER A 250 23.00 27.53 -0.77
CA SER A 250 23.95 28.61 -1.07
C SER A 250 24.30 28.73 -2.56
N ILE A 251 24.05 27.68 -3.35
CA ILE A 251 24.30 27.69 -4.81
C ILE A 251 23.28 28.58 -5.53
N PRO A 252 23.72 29.53 -6.39
CA PRO A 252 22.82 30.41 -7.13
C PRO A 252 22.18 29.70 -8.33
N TRP A 253 21.04 29.02 -8.12
CA TRP A 253 20.33 28.28 -9.16
C TRP A 253 19.68 29.17 -10.22
N HIS A 254 18.91 30.18 -9.79
CA HIS A 254 18.14 31.05 -10.67
C HIS A 254 18.64 32.50 -10.69
N THR A 255 19.39 32.91 -9.66
CA THR A 255 19.89 34.28 -9.52
C THR A 255 21.06 34.53 -10.46
N ARG A 256 20.97 35.57 -11.29
CA ARG A 256 22.01 35.97 -12.26
C ARG A 256 22.19 37.48 -12.27
N SER A 257 23.43 37.94 -12.43
CA SER A 257 23.70 39.37 -12.64
C SER A 257 23.22 39.83 -14.01
N LYS A 258 22.68 41.04 -14.09
CA LYS A 258 22.29 41.68 -15.36
C LYS A 258 23.54 41.99 -16.17
N VAL A 259 23.71 41.32 -17.30
CA VAL A 259 24.88 41.48 -18.18
C VAL A 259 24.72 42.75 -19.02
N LYS A 260 25.75 43.61 -19.01
CA LYS A 260 25.86 44.77 -19.90
C LYS A 260 26.38 44.31 -21.27
N LYS A 261 25.72 44.74 -22.34
CA LYS A 261 26.09 44.41 -23.74
C LYS A 261 26.67 45.60 -24.52
N ASN A 262 26.94 46.72 -23.85
CA ASN A 262 27.43 47.92 -24.51
C ASN A 262 28.95 47.84 -24.70
N LEU A 263 29.39 47.73 -25.95
CA LEU A 263 30.80 47.67 -26.35
C LEU A 263 31.56 48.96 -26.07
N ILE A 264 30.91 50.13 -26.22
CA ILE A 264 31.53 51.44 -25.97
C ILE A 264 31.90 51.57 -24.50
N VAL A 265 30.98 51.16 -23.62
CA VAL A 265 31.23 51.13 -22.17
C VAL A 265 32.37 50.17 -21.85
N ALA A 266 32.41 49.01 -22.50
CA ALA A 266 33.49 48.04 -22.29
C ALA A 266 34.86 48.59 -22.73
N GLN A 267 34.93 49.27 -23.87
CA GLN A 267 36.14 49.93 -24.35
C GLN A 267 36.61 50.99 -23.36
N ASN A 268 35.74 51.91 -22.95
CA ASN A 268 36.10 52.96 -21.98
C ASN A 268 36.60 52.37 -20.65
N THR A 269 35.98 51.29 -20.18
CA THR A 269 36.39 50.58 -18.95
C THR A 269 37.78 49.97 -19.08
N LEU A 270 38.11 49.39 -20.24
CA LEU A 270 39.43 48.79 -20.52
C LEU A 270 40.53 49.85 -20.67
N GLU A 271 40.19 50.99 -21.27
CA GLU A 271 41.07 52.13 -21.47
C GLU A 271 41.40 52.83 -20.15
N GLU A 272 40.43 52.94 -19.25
CA GLU A 272 40.60 53.49 -17.90
C GLU A 272 41.49 52.60 -17.03
N ASP A 273 41.26 51.29 -17.03
CA ASP A 273 41.96 50.37 -16.13
C ASP A 273 43.39 50.02 -16.59
N HIS A 274 43.69 50.14 -17.89
CA HIS A 274 44.97 49.72 -18.46
C HIS A 274 45.46 50.71 -19.52
N TYR A 275 46.67 51.25 -19.36
CA TYR A 275 47.30 52.07 -20.40
C TYR A 275 47.93 51.20 -21.50
N GLY A 276 47.77 51.58 -22.76
CA GLY A 276 48.35 50.84 -23.91
C GLY A 276 47.60 49.55 -24.27
N LEU A 277 48.34 48.48 -24.61
CA LEU A 277 47.81 47.14 -24.94
C LEU A 277 46.73 47.09 -26.05
N LYS A 278 46.80 47.98 -27.05
CA LYS A 278 45.79 48.13 -28.12
C LYS A 278 45.36 46.78 -28.73
N ARG A 279 46.33 45.99 -29.23
CA ARG A 279 46.07 44.68 -29.84
C ARG A 279 45.32 43.70 -28.93
N VAL A 280 45.59 43.72 -27.62
CA VAL A 280 44.95 42.81 -26.65
C VAL A 280 43.53 43.28 -26.36
N LYS A 281 43.33 44.59 -26.17
CA LYS A 281 42.02 45.18 -25.95
C LYS A 281 41.10 45.00 -27.14
N ASP A 282 41.61 45.18 -28.36
CA ASP A 282 40.87 44.93 -29.59
C ASP A 282 40.35 43.48 -29.65
N ARG A 283 41.20 42.49 -29.32
CA ARG A 283 40.78 41.07 -29.22
C ARG A 283 39.74 40.81 -28.13
N ILE A 284 39.84 41.48 -26.99
CA ILE A 284 38.83 41.38 -25.93
C ILE A 284 37.50 41.96 -26.41
N LEU A 285 37.52 43.10 -27.10
CA LEU A 285 36.33 43.75 -27.65
C LEU A 285 35.69 42.89 -28.75
N GLU A 286 36.47 42.29 -29.65
CA GLU A 286 35.99 41.32 -30.64
C GLU A 286 35.26 40.15 -29.97
N TYR A 287 35.86 39.57 -28.92
CA TYR A 287 35.24 38.47 -28.16
C TYR A 287 33.93 38.89 -27.50
N LEU A 288 33.89 40.08 -26.89
CA LEU A 288 32.67 40.64 -26.29
C LEU A 288 31.61 40.96 -27.35
N ALA A 289 32.02 41.38 -28.56
CA ALA A 289 31.11 41.68 -29.66
C ALA A 289 30.39 40.41 -30.13
N VAL A 290 31.09 39.29 -30.27
CA VAL A 290 30.48 37.99 -30.57
C VAL A 290 29.54 37.56 -29.42
N GLN A 291 29.96 37.74 -28.17
CA GLN A 291 29.14 37.39 -27.00
C GLN A 291 27.88 38.26 -26.85
N SER A 292 27.89 39.50 -27.37
CA SER A 292 26.71 40.38 -27.31
C SER A 292 25.50 39.80 -28.07
N ARG A 293 25.77 39.04 -29.14
CA ARG A 293 24.75 38.47 -30.05
C ARG A 293 24.23 37.11 -29.59
N ILE A 294 25.02 36.31 -28.87
CA ILE A 294 24.67 34.93 -28.52
C ILE A 294 24.51 34.76 -27.00
N SER A 295 23.41 34.13 -26.57
CA SER A 295 23.12 33.89 -25.15
C SER A 295 23.88 32.70 -24.54
N LYS A 296 24.25 31.70 -25.36
CA LYS A 296 25.09 30.55 -24.97
C LYS A 296 26.49 30.70 -25.56
N ILE A 297 27.51 30.68 -24.71
CA ILE A 297 28.91 30.71 -25.16
C ILE A 297 29.23 29.36 -25.80
N LYS A 298 29.17 29.29 -27.13
CA LYS A 298 29.69 28.18 -27.94
C LYS A 298 30.94 28.68 -28.68
N GLY A 299 31.98 29.01 -27.93
CA GLY A 299 33.21 29.60 -28.47
C GLY A 299 34.42 29.32 -27.57
N PRO A 300 35.63 29.62 -28.07
CA PRO A 300 36.87 29.40 -27.33
C PRO A 300 36.92 30.23 -26.04
N ILE A 301 37.52 29.68 -24.99
CA ILE A 301 37.76 30.39 -23.72
C ILE A 301 38.93 31.36 -23.92
N LEU A 302 38.79 32.60 -23.45
CA LEU A 302 39.85 33.61 -23.54
C LEU A 302 41.03 33.23 -22.63
N CYS A 303 42.20 33.02 -23.22
CA CYS A 303 43.45 32.72 -22.50
C CYS A 303 44.45 33.89 -22.64
N LEU A 304 44.91 34.42 -21.51
CA LEU A 304 45.87 35.54 -21.45
C LEU A 304 47.29 35.03 -21.11
N MET A 305 48.13 34.86 -22.14
CA MET A 305 49.52 34.39 -22.01
C MET A 305 50.54 35.55 -21.97
N GLY A 306 51.73 35.34 -21.37
CA GLY A 306 52.73 36.38 -21.12
C GLY A 306 53.45 36.24 -19.76
N PRO A 307 54.53 37.00 -19.51
CA PRO A 307 55.32 36.93 -18.28
C PRO A 307 54.54 37.35 -17.01
N PRO A 308 55.02 37.02 -15.81
CA PRO A 308 54.43 37.53 -14.57
C PRO A 308 54.49 39.07 -14.52
N GLY A 309 53.49 39.70 -13.90
CA GLY A 309 53.44 41.16 -13.74
C GLY A 309 52.74 41.94 -14.87
N VAL A 310 52.38 41.31 -15.99
CA VAL A 310 51.75 42.01 -17.16
C VAL A 310 50.26 42.32 -17.02
N GLY A 311 49.69 42.27 -15.81
CA GLY A 311 48.29 42.68 -15.59
C GLY A 311 47.19 41.71 -16.05
N LYS A 312 47.48 40.41 -16.21
CA LYS A 312 46.47 39.40 -16.63
C LYS A 312 45.25 39.37 -15.70
N THR A 313 45.50 39.35 -14.39
CA THR A 313 44.44 39.29 -13.37
C THR A 313 43.62 40.59 -13.34
N SER A 314 44.29 41.74 -13.54
CA SER A 314 43.60 43.03 -13.61
C SER A 314 42.76 43.16 -14.88
N LEU A 315 43.22 42.66 -16.04
CA LEU A 315 42.39 42.57 -17.25
C LEU A 315 41.12 41.73 -17.02
N GLY A 316 41.23 40.60 -16.32
CA GLY A 316 40.07 39.78 -15.95
C GLY A 316 39.06 40.53 -15.09
N LYS A 317 39.53 41.34 -14.13
CA LYS A 317 38.67 42.22 -13.31
C LYS A 317 37.99 43.29 -14.15
N SER A 318 38.72 43.92 -15.08
CA SER A 318 38.18 44.93 -16.00
C SER A 318 37.09 44.36 -16.90
N ILE A 319 37.27 43.14 -17.42
CA ILE A 319 36.25 42.45 -18.21
C ILE A 319 34.99 42.18 -17.38
N ALA A 320 35.13 41.76 -16.12
CA ALA A 320 34.00 41.56 -15.23
C ALA A 320 33.25 42.88 -14.94
N ARG A 321 34.00 43.96 -14.69
CA ARG A 321 33.48 45.33 -14.49
C ARG A 321 32.71 45.83 -15.72
N ALA A 322 33.30 45.71 -16.90
CA ALA A 322 32.71 46.09 -18.18
C ALA A 322 31.40 45.35 -18.47
N THR A 323 31.37 44.03 -18.21
CA THR A 323 30.19 43.19 -18.49
C THR A 323 29.15 43.19 -17.36
N GLY A 324 29.43 43.82 -16.22
CA GLY A 324 28.54 43.83 -15.06
C GLY A 324 28.44 42.49 -14.33
N ARG A 325 29.46 41.63 -14.45
CA ARG A 325 29.52 40.30 -13.82
C ARG A 325 30.33 40.36 -12.53
N LYS A 326 30.00 39.51 -11.55
CA LYS A 326 30.81 39.33 -10.34
C LYS A 326 32.12 38.65 -10.70
N TYR A 327 33.23 39.13 -10.15
CA TYR A 327 34.56 38.57 -10.38
C TYR A 327 34.90 37.54 -9.30
N ILE A 328 35.32 36.34 -9.70
CA ILE A 328 35.83 35.28 -8.83
C ILE A 328 37.13 34.78 -9.44
N ARG A 329 38.13 34.49 -8.60
CA ARG A 329 39.44 33.95 -9.02
C ARG A 329 39.66 32.60 -8.35
N MET A 330 39.96 31.58 -9.15
CA MET A 330 40.45 30.28 -8.71
C MET A 330 41.88 30.13 -9.21
N ALA A 331 42.83 29.86 -8.32
CA ALA A 331 44.21 29.58 -8.71
C ALA A 331 44.32 28.10 -9.08
N LEU A 332 44.84 27.81 -10.28
CA LEU A 332 45.04 26.43 -10.76
C LEU A 332 46.48 25.93 -10.54
N GLY A 333 47.37 26.80 -10.04
CA GLY A 333 48.75 26.43 -9.76
C GLY A 333 48.81 25.51 -8.54
N GLY A 334 49.46 24.35 -8.70
CA GLY A 334 49.64 23.39 -7.61
C GLY A 334 48.51 22.37 -7.45
N ILE A 335 47.45 22.44 -8.25
CA ILE A 335 46.39 21.43 -8.28
C ILE A 335 46.99 20.11 -8.78
N ARG A 336 46.84 19.05 -7.99
CA ARG A 336 47.33 17.70 -8.33
C ARG A 336 46.23 16.65 -8.35
N ASP A 337 45.10 16.93 -7.72
CA ASP A 337 43.98 16.00 -7.60
C ASP A 337 42.70 16.58 -8.25
N GLU A 338 41.92 15.71 -8.88
CA GLU A 338 40.60 16.01 -9.40
C GLU A 338 39.62 16.42 -8.30
N ALA A 339 39.82 15.93 -7.08
CA ALA A 339 39.00 16.27 -5.93
C ALA A 339 38.97 17.77 -5.59
N GLU A 340 40.03 18.52 -5.92
CA GLU A 340 40.07 19.97 -5.71
C GLU A 340 39.09 20.74 -6.61
N ILE A 341 38.72 20.14 -7.76
CA ILE A 341 37.77 20.73 -8.72
C ILE A 341 36.36 20.14 -8.52
N ARG A 342 36.23 18.83 -8.30
CA ARG A 342 34.94 18.13 -8.24
C ARG A 342 34.40 17.91 -6.83
N GLY A 343 35.25 17.93 -5.81
CA GLY A 343 34.93 17.53 -4.44
C GLY A 343 34.93 16.02 -4.22
N HIS A 344 34.75 15.60 -2.97
CA HIS A 344 34.71 14.20 -2.56
C HIS A 344 33.29 13.64 -2.52
N ARG A 345 33.18 12.30 -2.53
CA ARG A 345 31.91 11.62 -2.28
C ARG A 345 31.48 11.87 -0.83
N ARG A 346 30.17 12.01 -0.63
CA ARG A 346 29.53 12.13 0.68
C ARG A 346 29.52 10.78 1.38
N THR A 347 30.67 10.31 1.85
CA THR A 347 30.80 9.03 2.54
C THR A 347 30.91 9.20 4.05
N TYR A 348 31.83 10.01 4.59
CA TYR A 348 31.93 10.32 6.02
C TYR A 348 32.62 11.70 6.20
N ILE A 349 32.50 12.31 7.39
CA ILE A 349 33.16 13.59 7.74
C ILE A 349 34.68 13.47 7.56
#